data_AF-A0A358EE85-F1
#
_entry.id   AF-A0A358EE85-F1
#
_cell.length_a   1.000
_cell.length_b   1.000
_cell.length_c   1.000
_cell.angle_alpha   90.00
_cell.angle_beta   90.00
_cell.angle_gamma   90.00
#
_symmetry.space_group_name_H-M   'P 1'
#
loop_
_entity.id
_entity.type
_entity.pdbx_description
1 polymer ?
#
loop_
_entity_poly.entity_id
_entity_poly.type
_entity_poly.pdbx_seq_one_letter_code
_entity_poly.pdbx_strand_id
1 'polypeptide(L)'
;MGYANQMFSGFAPRAIGVPQIAPSETNAVFDGPGRDEDFGLARTTGDPGDRYKFRSTPLRNVAYQPSFMHNGAFFCLDNSIQHHLEMQQSLATYTGEHLEFGLRAKRGPDQPMQSMAHHLSQIPRGRLTVDMFSDLLEFVAVSLSDPEAHPDELRHLVPATVPSGLPVHEFEFGATVNECR
;
A
#
# COMPACT_ATOMS: atom_id res chain seq x y z
N MET A 1 18.94 -13.17 -5.20
CA MET A 1 18.26 -12.39 -6.26
C MET A 1 16.91 -13.04 -6.50
N GLY A 2 15.80 -12.30 -6.36
CA GLY A 2 14.47 -12.87 -6.50
C GLY A 2 14.12 -13.07 -7.98
N TYR A 3 13.51 -14.20 -8.32
CA TYR A 3 12.84 -14.35 -9.61
C TYR A 3 11.65 -13.39 -9.63
N ALA A 4 11.70 -12.36 -10.47
CA ALA A 4 10.51 -11.60 -10.82
C ALA A 4 9.69 -12.49 -11.77
N ASN A 5 8.58 -13.05 -11.28
CA ASN A 5 7.61 -13.68 -12.16
C ASN A 5 6.85 -12.59 -12.96
N GLN A 6 6.01 -13.01 -13.90
CA GLN A 6 5.22 -12.07 -14.71
C GLN A 6 4.29 -11.18 -13.87
N MET A 7 4.02 -11.51 -12.61
CA MET A 7 3.17 -10.74 -11.70
C MET A 7 3.96 -9.72 -10.86
N PHE A 8 5.29 -9.69 -10.98
CA PHE A 8 6.17 -8.85 -10.17
C PHE A 8 5.94 -9.06 -8.66
N SER A 9 5.57 -10.27 -8.25
CA SER A 9 5.40 -10.64 -6.85
C SER A 9 5.77 -12.10 -6.61
N GLY A 10 6.57 -12.35 -5.58
CA GLY A 10 6.83 -13.70 -5.08
C GLY A 10 5.73 -14.24 -4.15
N PHE A 11 4.68 -13.45 -3.88
CA PHE A 11 3.57 -13.75 -2.97
C PHE A 11 3.95 -14.11 -1.53
N ALA A 12 5.23 -13.99 -1.17
CA ALA A 12 5.69 -14.26 0.17
C ALA A 12 5.26 -13.13 1.12
N PRO A 13 4.89 -13.45 2.37
CA PRO A 13 4.62 -12.45 3.39
C PRO A 13 5.92 -11.75 3.80
N ARG A 14 5.91 -10.41 3.85
CA ARG A 14 7.06 -9.56 4.17
C ARG A 14 6.62 -8.43 5.10
N ALA A 15 7.42 -8.15 6.13
CA ALA A 15 7.33 -6.91 6.87
C ALA A 15 8.26 -5.90 6.19
N ILE A 16 7.72 -4.80 5.67
CA ILE A 16 8.51 -3.79 4.93
C ILE A 16 8.62 -2.46 5.68
N GLY A 17 7.98 -2.35 6.84
CA GLY A 17 8.09 -1.17 7.69
C GLY A 17 7.05 -0.08 7.43
N VAL A 18 5.84 -0.41 6.99
CA VAL A 18 4.80 0.60 6.66
C VAL A 18 4.29 1.31 7.93
N PRO A 19 4.12 2.65 7.93
CA PRO A 19 3.49 3.38 9.04
C PRO A 19 2.16 2.73 9.44
N GLN A 20 1.97 2.52 10.74
CA GLN A 20 0.73 1.97 11.28
C GLN A 20 -0.31 3.08 11.43
N ILE A 21 -1.42 2.94 10.71
CA ILE A 21 -2.58 3.83 10.83
C ILE A 21 -3.80 3.00 11.18
N ALA A 22 -4.58 3.49 12.13
CA ALA A 22 -5.80 2.83 12.58
C ALA A 22 -6.98 3.81 12.42
N PRO A 23 -7.97 3.44 11.59
CA PRO A 23 -9.16 4.26 11.38
C PRO A 23 -10.00 4.40 12.65
N SER A 24 -10.82 5.45 12.69
CA SER A 24 -11.85 5.65 13.72
C SER A 24 -12.98 4.63 13.61
N GLU A 25 -13.42 4.36 12.38
CA GLU A 25 -14.44 3.37 12.06
C GLU A 25 -13.78 2.11 11.49
N THR A 26 -13.97 0.99 12.17
CA THR A 26 -13.36 -0.28 11.78
C THR A 26 -14.30 -1.44 12.06
N ASN A 27 -14.33 -2.42 11.15
CA ASN A 27 -15.03 -3.69 11.34
C ASN A 27 -14.25 -4.68 12.22
N ALA A 28 -12.99 -4.36 12.52
CA ALA A 28 -12.10 -5.20 13.29
C ALA A 28 -11.37 -4.41 14.38
N VAL A 29 -11.05 -5.16 15.42
CA VAL A 29 -10.28 -4.71 16.55
C VAL A 29 -8.79 -4.69 16.17
N PHE A 30 -8.14 -3.52 16.21
CA PHE A 30 -6.68 -3.40 16.03
C PHE A 30 -5.90 -4.03 17.20
N ASP A 31 -4.68 -4.43 16.92
CA ASP A 31 -3.74 -5.06 17.84
C ASP A 31 -2.95 -4.04 18.66
N GLY A 32 -2.06 -4.54 19.52
CA GLY A 32 -1.21 -3.73 20.36
C GLY A 32 -1.92 -3.14 21.59
N PRO A 33 -1.17 -2.62 22.58
CA PRO A 33 -1.74 -1.96 23.75
C PRO A 33 -2.58 -0.72 23.38
N GLY A 34 -2.20 0.00 22.32
CA GLY A 34 -2.86 1.23 21.85
C GLY A 34 -4.06 1.00 20.94
N ARG A 35 -4.27 -0.25 20.48
CA ARG A 35 -5.32 -0.61 19.52
C ARG A 35 -5.17 0.21 18.24
N ASP A 36 -3.94 0.23 17.75
CA ASP A 36 -3.42 1.10 16.70
C ASP A 36 -2.40 0.39 15.81
N GLU A 37 -2.30 -0.94 15.91
CA GLU A 37 -1.41 -1.79 15.13
C GLU A 37 -2.18 -2.88 14.37
N ASP A 38 -1.74 -3.24 13.17
CA ASP A 38 -2.17 -4.45 12.47
C ASP A 38 -1.00 -5.44 12.46
N PHE A 39 -1.13 -6.52 13.24
CA PHE A 39 -0.09 -7.56 13.30
C PHE A 39 -0.02 -8.43 12.04
N GLY A 40 -0.92 -8.25 11.06
CA GLY A 40 -0.88 -8.93 9.77
C GLY A 40 -0.97 -10.44 9.91
N LEU A 41 -0.06 -11.17 9.26
CA LEU A 41 -0.05 -12.64 9.24
C LEU A 41 -0.10 -13.27 10.64
N ALA A 42 0.53 -12.64 11.65
CA ALA A 42 0.51 -13.14 13.02
C ALA A 42 -0.90 -13.27 13.63
N ARG A 43 -1.90 -12.51 13.16
CA ARG A 43 -3.30 -12.69 13.60
C ARG A 43 -3.89 -14.02 13.16
N THR A 44 -3.38 -14.57 12.05
CA THR A 44 -3.82 -15.85 11.50
C THR A 44 -2.99 -17.01 12.06
N THR A 45 -1.67 -16.84 12.14
CA THR A 45 -0.76 -17.93 12.55
C THR A 45 -0.60 -18.04 14.07
N GLY A 46 -0.77 -16.95 14.80
CA GLY A 46 -0.46 -16.85 16.23
C GLY A 46 1.04 -16.77 16.53
N ASP A 47 1.92 -16.84 15.52
CA ASP A 47 3.36 -16.76 15.68
C ASP A 47 3.81 -15.30 15.82
N PRO A 48 4.44 -14.88 16.94
CA PRO A 48 4.99 -13.54 17.08
C PRO A 48 6.03 -13.19 16.00
N GLY A 49 6.72 -14.17 15.42
CA GLY A 49 7.67 -14.00 14.33
C GLY A 49 7.04 -13.58 13.00
N ASP A 50 5.71 -13.64 12.88
CA ASP A 50 4.95 -13.23 11.69
C ASP A 50 4.36 -11.82 11.78
N ARG A 51 4.63 -11.08 12.86
CA ARG A 51 4.07 -9.73 13.05
C ARG A 51 4.47 -8.80 11.91
N TYR A 52 3.49 -7.99 11.50
CA TYR A 52 3.59 -6.97 10.45
C TYR A 52 3.94 -7.53 9.06
N LYS A 53 3.90 -8.85 8.87
CA LYS A 53 4.08 -9.43 7.55
C LYS A 53 2.77 -9.39 6.79
N PHE A 54 2.82 -8.81 5.60
CA PHE A 54 1.72 -8.81 4.63
C PHE A 54 2.19 -9.47 3.34
N ARG A 55 1.27 -10.16 2.66
CA ARG A 55 1.55 -10.81 1.39
C ARG A 55 1.99 -9.76 0.36
N SER A 56 3.13 -9.97 -0.32
CA SER A 56 3.53 -9.08 -1.41
C SER A 56 2.46 -9.05 -2.52
N THR A 57 1.93 -7.88 -2.80
CA THR A 57 0.93 -7.65 -3.86
C THR A 57 1.60 -7.64 -5.24
N PRO A 58 0.93 -8.14 -6.30
CA PRO A 58 1.36 -7.91 -7.68
C PRO A 58 1.45 -6.42 -8.00
N LEU A 59 2.43 -6.03 -8.83
CA LEU A 59 2.59 -4.64 -9.27
C LEU A 59 1.89 -4.33 -10.61
N ARG A 60 1.27 -5.32 -11.26
CA ARG A 60 0.47 -5.06 -12.46
C ARG A 60 -0.71 -4.14 -12.11
N ASN A 61 -0.91 -3.12 -12.94
CA ASN A 61 -1.97 -2.11 -12.79
C ASN A 61 -1.90 -1.34 -11.46
N VAL A 62 -0.75 -1.34 -10.78
CA VAL A 62 -0.58 -0.65 -9.49
C VAL A 62 -0.85 0.85 -9.61
N ALA A 63 -0.61 1.43 -10.79
CA ALA A 63 -0.86 2.84 -11.08
C ALA A 63 -2.34 3.26 -10.98
N TYR A 64 -3.26 2.31 -11.04
CA TYR A 64 -4.70 2.58 -10.95
C TYR A 64 -5.25 2.47 -9.53
N GLN A 65 -4.38 2.19 -8.54
CA GLN A 65 -4.78 2.15 -7.13
C GLN A 65 -4.88 3.57 -6.56
N PRO A 66 -5.91 3.88 -5.76
CA PRO A 66 -6.08 5.21 -5.15
C PRO A 66 -5.15 5.44 -3.95
N SER A 67 -4.67 4.35 -3.33
CA SER A 67 -3.70 4.40 -2.24
C SER A 67 -2.88 3.11 -2.21
N PHE A 68 -1.74 3.16 -1.52
CA PHE A 68 -0.73 2.12 -1.52
C PHE A 68 -0.47 1.57 -0.11
N MET A 69 0.15 0.39 -0.09
CA MET A 69 0.37 -0.46 1.10
C MET A 69 -0.91 -1.11 1.62
N HIS A 70 -0.77 -1.99 2.61
CA HIS A 70 -1.89 -2.77 3.16
C HIS A 70 -3.00 -1.92 3.81
N ASN A 71 -2.67 -0.70 4.22
CA ASN A 71 -3.55 0.18 4.98
C ASN A 71 -3.82 1.53 4.27
N GLY A 72 -3.33 1.73 3.04
CA GLY A 72 -3.50 3.00 2.31
C GLY A 72 -2.66 4.15 2.85
N ALA A 73 -1.57 3.87 3.59
CA ALA A 73 -0.74 4.91 4.21
C ALA A 73 -0.15 5.93 3.21
N PHE A 74 0.05 5.56 1.95
CA PHE A 74 0.54 6.47 0.92
C PHE A 74 -0.51 6.67 -0.16
N PHE A 75 -0.73 7.92 -0.54
CA PHE A 75 -1.63 8.27 -1.63
C PHE A 75 -0.92 8.29 -2.99
N CYS A 76 0.36 8.67 -3.00
CA CYS A 76 1.14 8.79 -4.22
C CYS A 76 2.09 7.61 -4.40
N LEU A 77 2.20 7.14 -5.65
CA LEU A 77 3.06 6.00 -6.00
C LEU A 77 4.53 6.32 -5.77
N ASP A 78 4.96 7.55 -6.04
CA ASP A 78 6.31 8.04 -5.73
C ASP A 78 6.66 7.87 -4.24
N ASN A 79 5.78 8.27 -3.32
CA ASN A 79 5.97 8.16 -1.88
C ASN A 79 6.02 6.70 -1.42
N SER A 80 5.23 5.83 -2.07
CA SER A 80 5.29 4.39 -1.87
C SER A 80 6.64 3.80 -2.31
N ILE A 81 7.17 4.22 -3.46
CA ILE A 81 8.49 3.82 -3.95
C ILE A 81 9.59 4.39 -3.03
N GLN A 82 9.50 5.66 -2.62
CA GLN A 82 10.46 6.28 -1.71
C GLN A 82 10.50 5.58 -0.35
N HIS A 83 9.35 5.11 0.16
CA HIS A 83 9.31 4.31 1.36
C HIS A 83 10.13 3.02 1.22
N HIS A 84 10.10 2.37 0.05
CA HIS A 84 10.94 1.19 -0.21
C HIS A 84 12.44 1.51 -0.32
N LEU A 85 12.80 2.71 -0.76
CA LEU A 85 14.20 3.14 -0.88
C LEU A 85 14.80 3.55 0.48
N GLU A 86 14.00 4.23 1.31
CA GLU A 86 14.43 4.90 2.53
C GLU A 86 13.39 4.75 3.67
N MET A 87 13.09 3.51 4.06
CA MET A 87 12.02 3.18 5.03
C MET A 87 12.15 3.92 6.36
N GLN A 88 13.35 3.98 6.94
CA GLN A 88 13.56 4.65 8.24
C GLN A 88 13.28 6.16 8.16
N GLN A 89 13.79 6.81 7.10
CA GLN A 89 13.56 8.23 6.87
C GLN A 89 12.08 8.50 6.59
N SER A 90 11.45 7.67 5.76
CA SER A 90 10.03 7.74 5.43
C SER A 90 9.16 7.68 6.69
N LEU A 91 9.43 6.75 7.62
CA LEU A 91 8.73 6.67 8.90
C LEU A 91 8.95 7.90 9.78
N ALA A 92 10.21 8.33 9.91
CA ALA A 92 10.60 9.47 10.74
C ALA A 92 9.90 10.78 10.33
N THR A 93 9.62 10.95 9.03
CA THR A 93 8.96 12.17 8.50
C THR A 93 7.49 11.96 8.12
N TYR A 94 6.94 10.76 8.28
CA TYR A 94 5.53 10.52 7.99
C TYR A 94 4.68 11.39 8.91
N THR A 95 3.66 12.09 8.40
CA THR A 95 2.75 12.91 9.21
C THR A 95 1.31 12.40 9.18
N GLY A 96 0.94 11.68 8.11
CA GLY A 96 -0.43 11.23 7.86
C GLY A 96 -1.41 12.37 7.56
N GLU A 97 -0.92 13.61 7.36
CA GLU A 97 -1.80 14.77 7.16
C GLU A 97 -2.63 14.70 5.88
N HIS A 98 -2.11 14.01 4.86
CA HIS A 98 -2.77 13.75 3.58
C HIS A 98 -3.91 12.72 3.67
N LEU A 99 -4.01 11.98 4.77
CA LEU A 99 -5.05 10.98 4.95
C LEU A 99 -6.39 11.65 5.25
N GLU A 100 -7.47 10.98 4.85
CA GLU A 100 -8.82 11.37 5.23
C GLU A 100 -9.00 11.40 6.76
N PHE A 101 -9.90 12.24 7.25
CA PHE A 101 -10.13 12.44 8.68
C PHE A 101 -10.34 11.12 9.44
N GLY A 102 -11.10 10.19 8.86
CA GLY A 102 -11.38 8.89 9.47
C GLY A 102 -10.14 8.03 9.67
N LEU A 103 -9.17 8.10 8.75
CA LEU A 103 -7.92 7.33 8.76
C LEU A 103 -6.84 7.96 9.68
N ARG A 104 -6.96 9.26 9.98
CA ARG A 104 -6.02 10.00 10.85
C ARG A 104 -6.26 9.76 12.35
N ALA A 105 -7.22 8.93 12.72
CA ALA A 105 -7.68 8.81 14.11
C ALA A 105 -6.58 8.34 15.07
N LYS A 106 -5.76 7.37 14.66
CA LYS A 106 -4.65 6.85 15.45
C LYS A 106 -3.46 6.48 14.57
N ARG A 107 -2.26 6.77 15.08
CA ARG A 107 -0.98 6.30 14.53
C ARG A 107 -0.32 5.38 15.53
N GLY A 108 -0.01 4.16 15.09
CA GLY A 108 0.71 3.17 15.90
C GLY A 108 2.20 3.48 16.04
N PRO A 109 2.89 2.79 16.96
CA PRO A 109 4.31 3.01 17.20
C PRO A 109 5.18 2.50 16.04
N ASP A 110 6.19 3.28 15.64
CA ASP A 110 7.09 2.89 14.54
C ASP A 110 8.11 1.82 14.98
N GLN A 111 8.61 1.88 16.22
CA GLN A 111 9.73 1.04 16.69
C GLN A 111 9.48 -0.47 16.64
N PRO A 112 8.30 -1.00 17.04
CA PRO A 112 8.01 -2.43 16.93
C PRO A 112 8.02 -2.92 15.49
N MET A 113 7.40 -2.17 14.59
CA MET A 113 7.33 -2.49 13.17
C MET A 113 8.72 -2.37 12.50
N GLN A 114 9.53 -1.36 12.85
CA GLN A 114 10.90 -1.21 12.34
C GLN A 114 11.78 -2.39 12.75
N SER A 115 11.66 -2.84 13.99
CA SER A 115 12.44 -3.97 14.54
C SER A 115 12.13 -5.30 13.83
N MET A 116 10.89 -5.45 13.35
CA MET A 116 10.42 -6.64 12.64
C MET A 116 10.59 -6.55 11.12
N ALA A 117 10.96 -5.37 10.59
CA ALA A 117 11.09 -5.15 9.16
C ALA A 117 12.16 -6.07 8.57
N HIS A 118 11.92 -6.57 7.36
CA HIS A 118 12.85 -7.40 6.63
C HIS A 118 14.19 -6.66 6.44
N HIS A 119 15.31 -7.36 6.60
CA HIS A 119 16.65 -6.75 6.56
C HIS A 119 16.89 -5.87 5.32
N LEU A 120 16.42 -6.28 4.14
CA LEU A 120 16.55 -5.47 2.91
C LEU A 120 15.81 -4.13 2.95
N SER A 121 14.74 -4.00 3.74
CA SER A 121 14.03 -2.73 3.97
C SER A 121 14.78 -1.83 4.94
N GLN A 122 15.67 -2.38 5.77
CA GLN A 122 16.47 -1.63 6.72
C GLN A 122 17.75 -1.04 6.09
N ILE A 123 18.11 -1.47 4.87
CA ILE A 123 19.28 -0.97 4.15
C ILE A 123 18.84 0.26 3.34
N PRO A 124 19.32 1.48 3.69
CA PRO A 124 19.13 2.65 2.85
C PRO A 124 19.69 2.39 1.45
N ARG A 125 18.85 2.56 0.43
CA ARG A 125 19.29 2.41 -0.97
C ARG A 125 19.99 3.67 -1.48
N GLY A 126 20.02 4.73 -0.67
CA GLY A 126 20.52 6.03 -1.04
C GLY A 126 19.53 6.75 -1.96
N ARG A 127 19.90 7.99 -2.31
CA ARG A 127 19.12 8.76 -3.27
C ARG A 127 19.46 8.31 -4.68
N LEU A 128 18.46 7.83 -5.39
CA LEU A 128 18.51 7.75 -6.85
C LEU A 128 18.69 9.17 -7.40
N THR A 129 19.34 9.31 -8.57
CA THR A 129 19.26 10.56 -9.31
C THR A 129 17.81 10.83 -9.70
N VAL A 130 17.48 12.08 -10.01
CA VAL A 130 16.13 12.45 -10.47
C VAL A 130 15.73 11.59 -11.67
N ASP A 131 16.64 11.40 -12.63
CA ASP A 131 16.39 10.59 -13.82
C ASP A 131 16.17 9.12 -13.47
N MET A 132 17.00 8.52 -12.61
CA MET A 132 16.82 7.12 -12.20
C MET A 132 15.52 6.88 -11.43
N PHE A 133 15.11 7.84 -10.60
CA PHE A 133 13.82 7.75 -9.90
C PHE A 133 12.66 7.90 -10.88
N SER A 134 12.78 8.82 -11.85
CA SER A 134 11.80 9.00 -12.92
C SER A 134 11.65 7.73 -13.76
N ASP A 135 12.75 7.09 -14.16
CA ASP A 135 12.73 5.85 -14.93
C ASP A 135 12.08 4.69 -14.14
N LEU A 136 12.37 4.59 -12.84
CA LEU A 136 11.75 3.60 -11.97
C LEU A 136 10.24 3.85 -11.84
N LEU A 137 9.84 5.11 -11.61
CA LEU A 137 8.44 5.48 -11.51
C LEU A 137 7.71 5.22 -12.82
N GLU A 138 8.27 5.57 -13.97
CA GLU A 138 7.68 5.32 -15.28
C GLU A 138 7.56 3.82 -15.57
N PHE A 139 8.58 3.04 -15.23
CA PHE A 139 8.50 1.58 -15.33
C PHE A 139 7.33 1.02 -14.51
N VAL A 140 7.22 1.40 -13.23
CA VAL A 140 6.17 0.88 -12.34
C VAL A 140 4.78 1.41 -12.72
N ALA A 141 4.67 2.69 -13.08
CA ALA A 141 3.39 3.33 -13.35
C ALA A 141 2.84 3.03 -14.75
N VAL A 142 3.71 2.99 -15.76
CA VAL A 142 3.32 2.89 -17.17
C VAL A 142 3.57 1.49 -17.71
N SER A 143 4.80 0.97 -17.56
CA SER A 143 5.18 -0.29 -18.22
C SER A 143 4.52 -1.53 -17.58
N LEU A 144 4.05 -1.41 -16.33
CA LEU A 144 3.31 -2.48 -15.63
C LEU A 144 1.80 -2.35 -15.71
N SER A 145 1.28 -1.36 -16.44
CA SER A 145 -0.15 -1.09 -16.55
C SER A 145 -0.70 -1.57 -17.90
N ASP A 146 -1.88 -2.19 -17.84
CA ASP A 146 -2.68 -2.53 -19.00
C ASP A 146 -3.72 -1.43 -19.23
N PRO A 147 -3.68 -0.69 -20.37
CA PRO A 147 -4.64 0.37 -20.65
C PRO A 147 -6.09 -0.06 -20.55
N GLU A 148 -6.44 -1.29 -20.94
CA GLU A 148 -7.81 -1.81 -20.86
C GLU A 148 -8.27 -2.09 -19.42
N ALA A 149 -7.33 -2.17 -18.48
CA ALA A 149 -7.62 -2.32 -17.06
C ALA A 149 -7.83 -0.98 -16.33
N HIS A 150 -7.76 0.16 -17.05
CA HIS A 150 -8.04 1.45 -16.46
C HIS A 150 -9.52 1.51 -15.99
N PRO A 151 -9.83 2.06 -14.80
CA PRO A 151 -11.20 2.09 -14.27
C PRO A 151 -12.24 2.70 -15.23
N ASP A 152 -11.84 3.69 -16.02
CA ASP A 152 -12.73 4.28 -17.02
C ASP A 152 -13.06 3.34 -18.18
N GLU A 153 -12.09 2.55 -18.63
CA GLU A 153 -12.32 1.55 -19.67
C GLU A 153 -13.25 0.44 -19.18
N LEU A 154 -13.29 0.18 -17.88
CA LEU A 154 -14.15 -0.85 -17.27
C LEU A 154 -15.58 -0.37 -16.95
N ARG A 155 -15.91 0.91 -17.15
CA ARG A 155 -17.25 1.48 -16.88
C ARG A 155 -18.38 0.69 -17.56
N HIS A 156 -18.12 0.19 -18.77
CA HIS A 156 -19.09 -0.56 -19.56
C HIS A 156 -19.49 -1.91 -18.94
N LEU A 157 -18.73 -2.42 -17.96
CA LEU A 157 -19.01 -3.65 -17.24
C LEU A 157 -20.02 -3.46 -16.08
N VAL A 158 -20.28 -2.21 -15.66
CA VAL A 158 -21.24 -1.93 -14.59
C VAL A 158 -22.66 -2.15 -15.11
N PRO A 159 -23.43 -3.10 -14.53
CA PRO A 159 -24.77 -3.39 -15.01
C PRO A 159 -25.74 -2.28 -14.62
N ALA A 160 -26.80 -2.07 -15.42
CA ALA A 160 -27.86 -1.12 -15.08
C ALA A 160 -28.74 -1.59 -13.90
N THR A 161 -28.84 -2.90 -13.68
CA THR A 161 -29.61 -3.52 -12.59
C THR A 161 -28.96 -4.82 -12.14
N VAL A 162 -29.22 -5.24 -10.90
CA VAL A 162 -28.79 -6.54 -10.37
C VAL A 162 -30.00 -7.47 -10.17
N PRO A 163 -29.83 -8.81 -10.27
CA PRO A 163 -30.94 -9.77 -10.16
C PRO A 163 -31.77 -9.69 -8.86
N SER A 164 -31.21 -9.16 -7.78
CA SER A 164 -31.92 -8.96 -6.50
C SER A 164 -32.89 -7.79 -6.51
N GLY A 165 -32.84 -6.90 -7.51
CA GLY A 165 -33.60 -5.65 -7.56
C GLY A 165 -33.09 -4.56 -6.61
N LEU A 166 -31.98 -4.79 -5.90
CA LEU A 166 -31.32 -3.76 -5.09
C LEU A 166 -30.68 -2.68 -5.98
N PRO A 167 -30.48 -1.45 -5.46
CA PRO A 167 -29.69 -0.44 -6.16
C PRO A 167 -28.29 -0.95 -6.48
N VAL A 168 -27.80 -0.64 -7.68
CA VAL A 168 -26.41 -0.86 -8.05
C VAL A 168 -25.53 0.06 -7.18
N HIS A 169 -24.38 -0.43 -6.74
CA HIS A 169 -23.43 0.38 -5.97
C HIS A 169 -22.96 1.58 -6.79
N GLU A 170 -22.63 2.67 -6.12
CA GLU A 170 -21.91 3.78 -6.74
C GLU A 170 -20.45 3.37 -6.91
N PHE A 171 -19.93 3.54 -8.14
CA PHE A 171 -18.55 3.21 -8.48
C PHE A 171 -17.78 4.51 -8.70
N GLU A 172 -16.57 4.55 -8.13
CA GLU A 172 -15.59 5.58 -8.43
C GLU A 172 -14.85 5.22 -9.70
N PHE A 173 -14.53 6.25 -10.49
CA PHE A 173 -13.86 6.09 -11.78
C PHE A 173 -12.74 7.12 -11.94
N GLY A 174 -11.86 6.89 -12.91
CA GLY A 174 -10.57 7.55 -13.05
C GLY A 174 -9.48 6.87 -12.23
N ALA A 175 -8.22 7.09 -12.62
CA ALA A 175 -7.08 6.91 -11.72
C ALA A 175 -6.84 8.23 -10.99
N THR A 176 -6.63 8.21 -9.68
CA THR A 176 -6.33 9.43 -8.92
C THR A 176 -4.94 9.93 -9.29
N VAL A 177 -4.86 10.77 -10.32
CA VAL A 177 -3.69 11.60 -10.57
C VAL A 177 -3.84 12.86 -9.71
N ASN A 178 -3.88 12.70 -8.37
CA ASN A 178 -3.62 13.88 -7.55
C ASN A 178 -2.18 14.32 -7.84
N GLU A 179 -1.88 15.60 -7.65
CA GLU A 179 -0.57 16.20 -7.94
C GLU A 179 0.54 15.54 -7.09
N CYS A 180 0.98 14.36 -7.52
CA CYS A 180 1.97 13.50 -6.91
C CYS A 180 3.29 13.70 -7.67
N ARG A 181 4.35 14.05 -6.94
CA ARG A 181 5.76 14.08 -7.38
C ARG A 181 6.70 13.82 -6.21
#